data_AF-A0A2N0RGQ9-F1
#
_entry.id   AF-A0A2N0RGQ9-F1
#
_cell.length_a   1.000
_cell.length_b   1.000
_cell.length_c   1.000
_cell.angle_alpha   90.00
_cell.angle_beta   90.00
_cell.angle_gamma   90.00
#
_symmetry.space_group_name_H-M   'P 1'
#
loop_
_entity.id
_entity.type
_entity.pdbx_description
1 polymer ?
#
loop_
_entity_poly.entity_id
_entity_poly.type
_entity_poly.pdbx_seq_one_letter_code
_entity_poly.pdbx_strand_id
1 'polypeptide(L)'
;MTLLNDLNGLQKPDNHYTLVLYPGAETYDSLRNALAPLISDLNVLKERGFYQIGGNHWPVELYFSFDWKFLAICLGMKAANAQYFCPWCDCSKNDIITTSKTINKSMDDIKINYNK
;
A
#
# COMPACT_ATOMS: atom_id res chain seq x y z
N MET A 1 6.64 -17.58 -16.75
CA MET A 1 6.39 -16.14 -16.94
C MET A 1 7.04 -15.42 -15.78
N THR A 2 8.17 -14.78 -16.02
CA THR A 2 9.02 -14.20 -14.97
C THR A 2 8.79 -12.71 -14.97
N LEU A 3 8.15 -12.21 -13.91
CA LEU A 3 7.84 -10.79 -13.68
C LEU A 3 9.08 -9.93 -13.38
N LEU A 4 10.27 -10.52 -13.42
CA LEU A 4 11.52 -9.89 -13.03
C LEU A 4 12.04 -9.05 -14.22
N ASN A 5 12.16 -7.73 -14.02
CA ASN A 5 12.75 -6.74 -14.93
C ASN A 5 11.93 -6.23 -16.14
N ASP A 6 10.60 -6.39 -16.18
CA ASP A 6 9.78 -5.73 -17.22
C ASP A 6 9.24 -4.36 -16.77
N LEU A 7 10.12 -3.37 -16.66
CA LEU A 7 9.75 -1.99 -16.32
C LEU A 7 8.72 -1.40 -17.32
N ASN A 8 8.85 -1.75 -18.60
CA ASN A 8 7.98 -1.27 -19.67
C ASN A 8 6.58 -1.91 -19.60
N GLY A 9 6.47 -3.07 -18.97
CA GLY A 9 5.23 -3.78 -18.74
C GLY A 9 4.57 -3.49 -17.40
N LEU A 10 5.20 -2.76 -16.48
CA LEU A 10 4.70 -2.60 -15.11
C LEU A 10 3.26 -2.10 -15.02
N GLN A 11 2.85 -1.22 -15.94
CA GLN A 11 1.48 -0.66 -15.99
C GLN A 11 0.56 -1.36 -16.99
N LYS A 12 1.00 -2.43 -17.67
CA LYS A 12 0.16 -3.14 -18.65
C LYS A 12 -0.87 -4.01 -17.94
N PRO A 13 -2.13 -4.04 -18.38
CA PRO A 13 -3.17 -4.90 -17.80
C PRO A 13 -2.76 -6.36 -17.69
N ASP A 14 -2.05 -6.89 -18.69
CA ASP A 14 -1.58 -8.28 -18.74
C ASP A 14 -0.59 -8.65 -17.63
N ASN A 15 -0.01 -7.65 -16.95
CA ASN A 15 0.89 -7.83 -15.81
C ASN A 15 0.23 -7.56 -14.45
N HIS A 16 -1.10 -7.37 -14.41
CA HIS A 16 -1.86 -7.25 -13.17
C HIS A 16 -2.48 -8.59 -12.79
N TYR A 17 -2.01 -9.17 -11.69
CA TYR A 17 -2.47 -10.45 -11.18
C TYR A 17 -3.31 -10.22 -9.92
N THR A 18 -4.57 -10.64 -9.93
CA THR A 18 -5.44 -10.57 -8.75
C THR A 18 -4.99 -11.59 -7.71
N LEU A 19 -4.60 -11.13 -6.53
CA LEU A 19 -4.19 -11.98 -5.41
C LEU A 19 -5.34 -12.32 -4.46
N VAL A 20 -6.24 -11.36 -4.22
CA VAL A 20 -7.36 -11.49 -3.28
C VAL A 20 -8.61 -10.89 -3.89
N LEU A 21 -9.74 -11.60 -3.73
CA LEU A 21 -11.07 -11.11 -4.03
C LEU A 21 -11.90 -11.16 -2.75
N TYR A 22 -12.42 -10.01 -2.30
CA TYR A 22 -13.22 -9.91 -1.08
C TYR A 22 -14.53 -9.14 -1.37
N PRO A 23 -15.69 -9.82 -1.41
CA PRO A 23 -16.97 -9.19 -1.75
C PRO A 23 -17.69 -8.58 -0.52
N GLY A 24 -16.96 -8.18 0.51
CA GLY A 24 -17.53 -7.63 1.75
C GLY A 24 -17.44 -6.12 1.86
N ALA A 25 -17.83 -5.60 3.03
CA ALA A 25 -17.76 -4.18 3.33
C ALA A 25 -16.31 -3.70 3.40
N GLU A 26 -16.04 -2.53 2.80
CA GLU A 26 -14.73 -1.88 2.81
C GLU A 26 -14.55 -1.10 4.12
N THR A 27 -14.41 -1.83 5.23
CA THR A 27 -14.09 -1.28 6.56
C THR A 27 -12.72 -1.77 7.01
N TYR A 28 -12.09 -1.04 7.93
CA TYR A 28 -10.77 -1.43 8.46
C TYR A 28 -10.75 -2.87 8.96
N ASP A 29 -11.69 -3.25 9.85
CA ASP A 29 -11.71 -4.60 10.44
C ASP A 29 -11.99 -5.68 9.39
N SER A 30 -12.89 -5.40 8.45
CA SER A 30 -13.19 -6.32 7.35
C SER A 30 -11.96 -6.57 6.47
N LEU A 31 -11.26 -5.50 6.06
CA LEU A 31 -10.05 -5.59 5.25
C LEU A 31 -8.90 -6.25 6.02
N ARG A 32 -8.71 -5.89 7.29
CA ARG A 32 -7.69 -6.49 8.16
C ARG A 32 -7.85 -8.00 8.25
N ASN A 33 -9.08 -8.47 8.44
CA ASN A 33 -9.35 -9.90 8.55
C ASN A 33 -9.23 -10.61 7.19
N ALA A 34 -9.77 -10.01 6.13
CA ALA A 34 -9.73 -10.59 4.78
C ALA A 34 -8.31 -10.69 4.22
N LEU A 35 -7.46 -9.71 4.51
CA LEU A 35 -6.08 -9.63 4.01
C LEU A 35 -5.06 -10.31 4.92
N ALA A 36 -5.44 -10.78 6.11
CA ALA A 36 -4.52 -11.41 7.06
C ALA A 36 -3.66 -12.54 6.46
N PRO A 37 -4.20 -13.46 5.63
CA PRO A 37 -3.39 -14.49 4.98
C PRO A 37 -2.36 -13.89 4.01
N LEU A 38 -2.79 -12.95 3.16
CA LEU A 38 -1.90 -12.28 2.21
C LEU A 38 -0.78 -11.52 2.93
N ILE A 39 -1.09 -10.83 4.02
CA ILE A 39 -0.10 -10.11 4.83
C ILE A 39 0.93 -11.09 5.41
N SER A 40 0.48 -12.25 5.90
CA SER A 40 1.38 -13.30 6.39
C SER A 40 2.32 -13.79 5.30
N ASP A 41 1.80 -14.09 4.10
CA ASP A 41 2.60 -14.57 2.97
C ASP A 41 3.60 -13.52 2.49
N LEU A 42 3.20 -12.25 2.42
CA LEU A 42 4.08 -11.14 2.05
C LEU A 42 5.20 -10.92 3.06
N ASN A 43 4.93 -11.09 4.36
CA ASN A 43 5.97 -11.01 5.39
C ASN A 43 7.00 -12.13 5.22
N VAL A 44 6.53 -13.37 5.01
CA VAL A 44 7.43 -14.50 4.74
C VAL A 44 8.26 -14.26 3.48
N LEU A 45 7.64 -13.77 2.41
CA LEU A 45 8.33 -13.46 1.15
C LEU A 45 9.39 -12.36 1.32
N LYS A 46 9.07 -11.31 2.07
CA LYS A 46 10.01 -10.21 2.35
C LYS A 46 11.20 -10.68 3.19
N GLU A 47 10.96 -11.52 4.20
CA GLU A 47 12.00 -12.00 5.11
C GLU A 47 12.90 -13.05 4.46
N ARG A 48 12.30 -13.97 3.68
CA ARG A 48 12.99 -15.18 3.21
C ARG A 48 13.31 -15.15 1.72
N GLY A 49 12.74 -14.23 0.95
CA GLY A 49 12.79 -14.28 -0.51
C GLY A 49 12.14 -15.55 -1.07
N PHE A 50 12.55 -15.99 -2.25
CA PHE A 50 12.11 -17.26 -2.81
C PHE A 50 13.21 -17.98 -3.59
N TYR A 51 13.06 -19.30 -3.75
CA TYR A 51 13.93 -20.12 -4.60
C TYR A 51 13.27 -20.35 -5.95
N GLN A 52 13.94 -19.97 -7.02
CA GLN A 52 13.54 -20.32 -8.36
C GLN A 52 13.76 -21.81 -8.60
N ILE A 53 12.94 -22.42 -9.47
CA ILE A 53 13.21 -23.75 -10.02
C ILE A 53 14.60 -23.71 -10.69
N GLY A 54 15.52 -24.55 -10.20
CA GLY A 54 16.94 -24.50 -10.58
C GLY A 54 17.88 -23.95 -9.52
N GLY A 55 17.36 -23.58 -8.33
CA GLY A 55 18.15 -23.40 -7.11
C GLY A 55 18.58 -21.96 -6.79
N ASN A 56 18.39 -21.02 -7.70
CA ASN A 56 18.73 -19.62 -7.45
C ASN A 56 17.81 -19.02 -6.39
N HIS A 57 18.42 -18.40 -5.36
CA HIS A 57 17.71 -17.64 -4.34
C HIS A 57 17.56 -16.19 -4.76
N TRP A 58 16.37 -15.63 -4.57
CA TRP A 58 16.04 -14.27 -4.92
C TRP A 58 15.53 -13.52 -3.69
N PRO A 59 16.25 -12.49 -3.20
CA PRO A 59 15.70 -11.56 -2.23
C PRO A 59 14.57 -10.74 -2.86
N VAL A 60 13.59 -10.34 -2.05
CA VAL A 60 12.41 -9.61 -2.52
C VAL A 60 12.28 -8.29 -1.77
N GLU A 61 12.16 -7.21 -2.53
CA GLU A 61 11.73 -5.90 -2.03
C GLU A 61 10.31 -5.62 -2.52
N LEU A 62 9.42 -5.29 -1.59
CA LEU A 62 8.01 -5.06 -1.86
C LEU A 62 7.71 -3.57 -1.89
N TYR A 63 7.05 -3.15 -2.97
CA TYR A 63 6.51 -1.80 -3.12
C TYR A 63 4.99 -1.89 -3.21
N PHE A 64 4.30 -1.00 -2.49
CA PHE A 64 2.85 -0.96 -2.46
C PHE A 64 2.34 0.39 -2.95
N SER A 65 1.28 0.34 -3.75
CA SER A 65 0.49 1.50 -4.13
C SER A 65 -0.97 1.20 -3.81
N PHE A 66 -1.67 2.23 -3.35
CA PHE A 66 -3.08 2.13 -2.98
C PHE A 66 -3.78 3.41 -3.40
N ASP A 67 -5.06 3.31 -3.73
CA ASP A 67 -5.88 4.50 -3.93
C ASP A 67 -6.05 5.26 -2.60
N TRP A 68 -6.40 6.53 -2.71
CA TRP A 68 -6.52 7.41 -1.55
C TRP A 68 -7.59 6.93 -0.55
N LYS A 69 -8.68 6.31 -0.99
CA LYS A 69 -9.77 5.87 -0.10
C LYS A 69 -9.32 4.68 0.73
N PHE A 70 -8.66 3.71 0.10
CA PHE A 70 -8.06 2.59 0.82
C PHE A 70 -7.05 3.07 1.87
N LEU A 71 -6.16 3.99 1.47
CA LEU A 71 -5.24 4.63 2.41
C LEU A 71 -6.02 5.31 3.54
N ALA A 72 -7.02 6.13 3.25
CA ALA A 72 -7.82 6.82 4.25
C ALA A 72 -8.47 5.87 5.27
N ILE A 73 -9.01 4.73 4.81
CA ILE A 73 -9.59 3.69 5.68
C ILE A 73 -8.51 3.08 6.57
N CYS A 74 -7.42 2.64 5.95
CA CYS A 74 -6.28 2.11 6.68
C CYS A 74 -5.84 3.14 7.73
N LEU A 75 -5.71 4.41 7.31
CA LEU A 75 -5.28 5.66 7.97
C LEU A 75 -6.23 6.26 9.02
N GLY A 76 -7.42 5.68 9.22
CA GLY A 76 -8.41 6.22 10.15
C GLY A 76 -8.85 7.65 9.80
N MET A 77 -8.64 8.08 8.56
CA MET A 77 -9.00 9.40 8.08
C MET A 77 -10.50 9.45 7.84
N LYS A 78 -11.17 10.42 8.47
CA LYS A 78 -12.64 10.46 8.53
C LYS A 78 -13.30 10.67 7.16
N ALA A 79 -12.71 11.50 6.29
CA ALA A 79 -13.29 11.84 5.00
C ALA A 79 -12.31 12.59 4.08
N ALA A 80 -12.58 12.56 2.77
CA ALA A 80 -11.85 13.33 1.76
C ALA A 80 -11.99 14.84 1.96
N ASN A 81 -13.09 15.25 2.60
CA ASN A 81 -13.37 16.64 2.89
C ASN A 81 -12.77 17.11 4.23
N ALA A 82 -11.93 16.31 4.89
CA ALA A 82 -11.19 16.76 6.05
C ALA A 82 -10.33 17.99 5.70
N GLN A 83 -10.09 18.87 6.68
CA GLN A 83 -9.22 20.02 6.51
C GLN A 83 -7.79 19.57 6.13
N TYR A 84 -7.34 18.46 6.71
CA TYR A 84 -6.05 17.80 6.43
C TYR A 84 -6.33 16.40 5.87
N PHE A 85 -6.48 16.31 4.55
CA PHE A 85 -6.87 15.08 3.86
C PHE A 85 -5.68 14.28 3.31
N CYS A 86 -4.48 14.88 3.30
CA CYS A 86 -3.30 14.24 2.74
C CYS A 86 -2.61 13.34 3.78
N PRO A 87 -2.38 12.06 3.47
CA PRO A 87 -1.58 11.18 4.32
C PRO A 87 -0.14 11.66 4.54
N TRP A 88 0.43 12.37 3.56
CA TRP A 88 1.87 12.59 3.43
C TRP A 88 2.31 14.03 3.74
N CYS A 89 1.38 14.99 3.75
CA CYS A 89 1.63 16.39 4.14
C CYS A 89 0.63 16.91 5.16
N ASP A 90 1.02 17.94 5.90
CA ASP A 90 0.11 18.77 6.73
C ASP A 90 -0.59 19.87 5.96
N CYS A 91 -0.70 19.68 4.64
CA CYS A 91 -1.38 20.60 3.75
C CYS A 91 -2.87 20.69 4.11
N SER A 92 -3.33 21.91 4.35
CA SER A 92 -4.76 22.16 4.54
C SER A 92 -5.47 22.24 3.18
N LYS A 93 -6.81 22.17 3.18
CA LYS A 93 -7.62 22.45 1.98
C LYS A 93 -7.34 23.81 1.34
N ASN A 94 -7.04 24.83 2.15
CA ASN A 94 -6.75 26.17 1.65
C ASN A 94 -5.42 26.20 0.87
N ASP A 95 -4.51 25.29 1.23
CA ASP A 95 -3.20 25.16 0.61
C ASP A 95 -3.21 24.11 -0.51
N ILE A 96 -4.37 23.66 -1.00
CA ILE A 96 -4.43 22.53 -1.94
C ILE A 96 -3.71 22.85 -3.27
N ILE A 97 -3.80 24.10 -3.72
CA ILE A 97 -3.30 24.61 -5.00
C ILE A 97 -1.78 24.83 -4.96
N THR A 98 -1.18 24.91 -3.77
CA THR A 98 0.25 25.12 -3.60
C THR A 98 1.03 23.93 -4.14
N THR A 99 1.89 24.18 -5.14
CA THR A 99 2.70 23.15 -5.81
C THR A 99 4.02 22.85 -5.11
N SER A 100 4.46 23.70 -4.17
CA SER A 100 5.69 23.54 -3.39
C SER A 100 5.53 22.64 -2.16
N LYS A 101 4.60 21.68 -2.19
CA LYS A 101 4.35 20.79 -1.05
C LYS A 101 5.47 19.78 -0.90
N THR A 102 5.99 19.70 0.31
CA THR A 102 6.97 18.67 0.69
C THR A 102 6.26 17.58 1.47
N ILE A 103 6.59 16.33 1.16
CA ILE A 103 6.22 15.20 2.01
C ILE A 103 6.94 15.39 3.34
N ASN A 104 6.18 15.47 4.43
CA ASN A 104 6.72 15.73 5.78
C ASN A 104 6.38 14.61 6.78
N LYS A 105 5.57 13.63 6.37
CA LYS A 105 5.23 12.44 7.16
C LYS A 105 5.91 11.21 6.58
N SER A 106 6.69 10.51 7.39
CA SER A 106 7.16 9.17 7.07
C SER A 106 6.07 8.13 7.35
N MET A 107 6.24 6.93 6.80
CA MET A 107 5.38 5.80 7.13
C MET A 107 5.39 5.48 8.64
N ASP A 108 6.51 5.71 9.32
CA ASP A 108 6.61 5.45 10.75
C ASP A 108 5.86 6.49 11.59
N ASP A 109 5.90 7.77 11.19
CA ASP A 109 5.09 8.84 11.78
C ASP A 109 3.59 8.53 11.65
N ILE A 110 3.20 7.97 10.50
CA ILE A 110 1.83 7.58 10.22
C ILE A 110 1.38 6.41 11.11
N LYS A 111 2.23 5.39 11.29
CA LYS A 111 1.92 4.23 12.15
C LYS A 111 1.70 4.62 13.62
N ILE A 112 2.45 5.58 14.16
CA ILE A 112 2.36 5.98 15.57
C ILE A 112 0.98 6.53 15.92
N ASN A 113 0.32 7.21 14.98
CA ASN A 113 -1.00 7.81 15.20
C ASN A 113 -2.14 6.77 15.36
N TYR A 114 -1.86 5.48 15.27
CA TYR A 114 -2.83 4.38 15.32
C TYR A 114 -2.78 3.49 16.54
N ASN A 115 -1.72 3.57 17.32
CA ASN A 115 -1.60 2.81 18.55
C ASN A 115 -2.29 3.54 19.72
N LYS A 116 -3.30 4.38 19.44
CA LYS A 116 -4.12 5.10 20.42
C LYS A 116 -5.56 4.65 20.36
#